data_AF-A0AAN1Y9T6-F1
#
_entry.id   AF-A0AAN1Y9T6-F1
#
_cell.length_a   1.000
_cell.length_b   1.000
_cell.length_c   1.000
_cell.angle_alpha   90.00
_cell.angle_beta   90.00
_cell.angle_gamma   90.00
#
_symmetry.space_group_name_H-M   'P 1'
#
loop_
_entity.id
_entity.type
_entity.pdbx_description
1 polymer ?
#
loop_
_entity_poly.entity_id
_entity_poly.type
_entity_poly.pdbx_seq_one_letter_code
_entity_poly.pdbx_strand_id
1 'polypeptide(L)' 'MRTIEELGKRAALLKWKRQFGPFEKCPVCYGILTGCKLCGGNGRVIQEDIDAWKNNIKNKF' A
#
# COMPACT_ATOMS: atom_id res chain seq x y z
N MET A 1 10.71 -11.91 -17.39
CA MET A 1 11.74 -10.99 -16.87
C MET A 1 11.17 -9.58 -16.98
N ARG A 2 11.06 -8.80 -15.90
CA ARG A 2 10.55 -7.40 -15.99
C ARG A 2 11.70 -6.51 -16.43
N THR A 3 11.52 -5.72 -17.49
CA THR A 3 12.54 -4.75 -17.93
C THR A 3 12.61 -3.57 -16.96
N ILE A 4 13.74 -2.86 -16.95
CA ILE A 4 13.93 -1.67 -16.09
C ILE A 4 12.86 -0.61 -16.39
N GLU A 5 12.48 -0.44 -17.66
CA GLU A 5 11.41 0.47 -18.07
C GLU A 5 10.05 0.09 -17.49
N GLU A 6 9.70 -1.20 -17.50
CA GLU A 6 8.47 -1.71 -16.89
C GLU A 6 8.44 -1.48 -15.36
N LEU A 7 9.57 -1.69 -14.70
CA LEU A 7 9.71 -1.39 -13.27
C LEU A 7 9.55 0.11 -12.99
N GLY A 8 10.15 0.96 -13.82
CA GLY A 8 10.03 2.41 -13.73
C GLY A 8 8.59 2.90 -13.90
N LYS A 9 7.87 2.40 -14.91
CA LYS A 9 6.46 2.72 -15.15
C LYS A 9 5.58 2.32 -13.97
N ARG A 10 5.79 1.13 -13.40
CA ARG A 10 5.06 0.67 -12.21
C ARG A 10 5.36 1.50 -10.97
N ALA A 11 6.62 1.87 -10.74
CA ALA A 11 7.00 2.73 -9.62
C ALA A 11 6.36 4.13 -9.73
N ALA A 12 6.33 4.71 -10.93
CA ALA A 12 5.66 5.98 -11.18
C ALA A 12 4.15 5.90 -10.92
N LEU A 13 3.49 4.84 -11.39
CA LEU A 13 2.07 4.60 -11.17
C LEU A 13 1.75 4.45 -9.67
N LEU A 14 2.56 3.68 -8.93
CA LEU A 14 2.40 3.50 -7.48
C LEU A 14 2.58 4.83 -6.73
N LYS A 15 3.59 5.62 -7.10
CA LYS A 15 3.80 6.96 -6.51
C LYS A 15 2.60 7.86 -6.75
N TRP A 16 2.07 7.87 -7.98
CA TRP A 16 0.89 8.67 -8.31
C TRP A 16 -0.34 8.21 -7.51
N LYS A 17 -0.59 6.91 -7.40
CA LYS A 17 -1.70 6.37 -6.60
C LYS A 17 -1.59 6.70 -5.11
N ARG A 18 -0.38 6.69 -4.53
CA ARG A 18 -0.18 7.12 -3.14
C ARG A 18 -0.48 8.61 -2.92
N GLN A 19 -0.40 9.44 -3.96
CA GLN A 19 -0.71 10.87 -3.86
C GLN A 19 -2.17 11.20 -4.22
N PHE A 20 -2.71 10.55 -5.25
CA PHE A 20 -4.00 10.93 -5.87
C PHE A 20 -4.94 9.76 -6.12
N GLY A 21 -4.56 8.54 -5.76
CA GLY A 21 -5.35 7.35 -6.03
C GLY A 21 -6.60 7.26 -5.15
N PRO A 22 -7.53 6.35 -5.49
CA PRO A 22 -8.62 6.02 -4.59
C PRO A 22 -8.02 5.46 -3.30
N PHE A 23 -8.29 6.15 -2.20
CA PHE A 23 -7.88 5.73 -0.88
C PHE A 23 -8.98 4.90 -0.25
N GLU A 24 -8.62 3.72 0.24
CA GLU A 24 -9.47 2.88 1.05
C GLU A 24 -9.17 3.10 2.53
N LYS A 25 -10.18 2.89 3.37
CA LYS A 25 -10.01 2.92 4.82
C LYS A 25 -9.08 1.78 5.23
N CYS A 26 -8.12 2.06 6.12
CA CYS A 26 -7.17 1.05 6.57
C CYS A 26 -7.91 -0.16 7.16
N PRO A 27 -7.76 -1.38 6.59
CA PRO A 27 -8.50 -2.56 7.04
C PRO A 27 -7.98 -3.12 8.38
N VAL A 28 -6.80 -2.65 8.82
CA VAL A 28 -6.17 -3.13 10.06
C VAL A 28 -6.60 -2.29 11.25
N CYS A 29 -6.50 -0.96 11.14
CA CYS A 29 -6.78 -0.05 12.26
C CYS A 29 -8.04 0.79 12.09
N TYR A 30 -8.68 0.75 10.91
CA TYR A 30 -9.86 1.55 10.60
C TYR A 30 -9.67 3.06 10.82
N GLY A 31 -8.42 3.56 10.79
CA GLY A 31 -8.08 4.96 11.04
C GLY A 31 -8.05 5.39 12.50
N ILE A 32 -8.04 4.42 13.42
CA ILE A 32 -8.06 4.69 14.86
C ILE A 32 -6.64 4.73 15.44
N LEU A 33 -5.72 3.92 14.92
CA LEU A 33 -4.35 3.81 15.43
C LEU A 33 -3.39 4.72 14.67
N THR A 34 -2.84 5.72 15.37
CA THR A 34 -1.78 6.63 14.90
C THR A 34 -0.45 5.91 14.62
N GLY A 35 -0.22 4.73 15.20
CA GLY A 35 0.98 3.90 14.99
C GLY A 35 0.79 2.70 14.05
N CYS A 36 -0.27 2.68 13.23
CA CYS A 36 -0.55 1.51 12.39
C CYS A 36 0.56 1.30 11.35
N LYS A 37 1.21 0.13 11.35
CA LYS A 37 2.27 -0.23 10.40
C LYS A 37 1.84 -0.25 8.94
N LEU A 38 0.55 -0.45 8.67
CA LEU A 38 0.00 -0.45 7.31
C LEU A 38 -0.24 0.97 6.79
N CYS A 39 -0.98 1.79 7.52
CA CYS A 39 -1.35 3.14 7.05
C CYS A 39 -0.46 4.28 7.57
N GLY A 40 0.54 3.97 8.41
CA GLY A 40 1.42 4.97 9.03
C GLY A 40 0.66 6.01 9.87
N GLY A 41 -0.51 5.66 10.41
CA GLY A 41 -1.37 6.58 11.14
C GLY A 41 -2.32 7.44 10.30
N ASN A 42 -2.23 7.44 8.96
CA ASN A 42 -3.11 8.23 8.08
C ASN A 42 -4.56 7.70 8.00
N GLY A 43 -4.78 6.47 8.50
CA GLY A 43 -6.09 5.80 8.46
C GLY A 43 -6.61 5.42 7.08
N ARG A 44 -5.86 5.77 6.03
CA ARG A 44 -6.18 5.54 4.62
C ARG A 44 -4.97 4.94 3.92
N VAL A 45 -5.22 4.03 2.98
CA VAL A 45 -4.20 3.31 2.20
C VAL A 45 -4.72 3.00 0.80
N ILE A 46 -3.82 2.71 -0.13
CA ILE A 46 -4.20 2.20 -1.45
C ILE A 46 -4.27 0.67 -1.46
N GLN A 47 -5.03 0.11 -2.39
CA GLN A 47 -5.22 -1.34 -2.49
C GLN A 47 -3.88 -2.10 -2.66
N GLU A 48 -2.92 -1.52 -3.37
CA GLU A 48 -1.59 -2.14 -3.52
C GLU A 48 -0.81 -2.25 -2.20
N ASP A 49 -0.95 -1.29 -1.28
CA ASP A 49 -0.32 -1.39 0.03
C ASP A 49 -1.03 -2.45 0.90
N ILE A 50 -2.36 -2.60 0.75
CA ILE A 50 -3.14 -3.68 1.38
C ILE A 50 -2.70 -5.05 0.85
N ASP A 51 -2.55 -5.19 -0.47
CA ASP A 51 -2.12 -6.45 -1.10
C ASP A 51 -0.70 -6.82 -0.66
N ALA A 52 0.23 -5.86 -0.69
CA ALA A 52 1.59 -6.05 -0.20
C ALA A 52 1.61 -6.48 1.28
N TRP A 53 0.75 -5.88 2.10
CA TRP A 53 0.60 -6.23 3.52
C TRP A 53 0.05 -7.64 3.72
N LYS A 54 -0.99 -8.02 2.99
CA LYS A 54 -1.55 -9.39 3.02
C LYS A 54 -0.52 -10.43 2.61
N ASN A 55 0.27 -10.14 1.57
CA ASN A 55 1.35 -11.02 1.13
C ASN A 55 2.48 -11.11 2.16
N ASN A 56 2.82 -10.01 2.85
CA ASN A 56 3.81 -10.03 3.92
C ASN A 56 3.36 -10.84 5.15
N ILE A 57 2.09 -10.73 5.54
CA ILE A 57 1.51 -11.54 6.63
C ILE A 57 1.49 -13.01 6.27
N LYS A 58 1.07 -13.35 5.04
CA LYS A 58 1.02 -14.75 4.57
C LYS A 58 2.39 -15.43 4.62
N ASN A 59 3.47 -14.72 4.33
CA ASN A 59 4.83 -15.27 4.39
C ASN A 59 5.45 -15.29 5.80
N LYS A 60 4.69 -14.92 6.83
CA LYS A 60 5.15 -14.91 8.24
C LYS A 60 4.68 -16.12 9.06
N PHE A 61 3.90 -17.01 8.45
CA PHE A 61 3.40 -18.26 9.05
C PHE A 61 3.80 -19.44 8.19
#